data_AF-A0A318VVJ6-F1
#
_entry.id   AF-A0A318VVJ6-F1
#
_cell.length_a   1.000
_cell.length_b   1.000
_cell.length_c   1.000
_cell.angle_alpha   90.00
_cell.angle_beta   90.00
_cell.angle_gamma   90.00
#
_symmetry.space_group_name_H-M   'P 1'
#
loop_
_entity.id
_entity.type
_entity.pdbx_description
1 polymer ?
#
loop_
_entity_poly.entity_id
_entity_poly.type
_entity_poly.pdbx_seq_one_letter_code
_entity_poly.pdbx_strand_id
1 'polypeptide(L)' 'MANKRTDGGLVIVGLVLIAVGAYALLGQQVHFSPIAPREDGGFGGWFATVVGVVMILGGLYFLRESRK' A
#
# COMPACT_ATOMS: atom_id res chain seq x y z
N MET A 1 -8.72 31.99 -10.67
CA MET A 1 -8.49 30.82 -9.80
C MET A 1 -7.98 29.70 -10.69
N ALA A 2 -6.69 29.38 -10.62
CA ALA A 2 -6.08 28.39 -11.50
C ALA A 2 -6.72 27.03 -11.24
N ASN A 3 -7.27 26.41 -12.28
CA ASN A 3 -7.86 25.09 -12.23
C ASN A 3 -6.74 24.10 -11.96
N LYS A 4 -6.49 23.82 -10.67
CA LYS A 4 -5.43 22.92 -10.22
C LYS A 4 -5.87 21.51 -10.61
N ARG A 5 -5.45 21.07 -11.79
CA ARG A 5 -5.79 19.76 -12.32
C ARG A 5 -5.19 18.71 -11.40
N THR A 6 -6.03 18.02 -10.65
CA THR A 6 -5.62 16.86 -9.87
C THR A 6 -4.99 15.86 -10.83
N ASP A 7 -3.76 15.43 -10.54
CA ASP A 7 -3.11 14.40 -11.33
C ASP A 7 -3.77 13.05 -11.04
N GLY A 8 -4.58 12.57 -11.99
CA GLY A 8 -5.30 11.32 -11.87
C GLY A 8 -4.38 10.10 -11.74
N GLY A 9 -3.17 10.14 -12.31
CA GLY A 9 -2.19 9.07 -12.20
C GLY A 9 -1.66 8.94 -10.77
N LEU A 10 -1.29 10.07 -10.14
CA LEU A 10 -0.87 10.11 -8.74
C LEU A 10 -2.00 9.67 -7.79
N VAL A 11 -3.26 9.97 -8.13
CA VAL A 11 -4.41 9.46 -7.36
C VAL A 11 -4.52 7.95 -7.43
N ILE A 12 -4.41 7.36 -8.62
CA ILE A 12 -4.48 5.91 -8.81
C ILE A 12 -3.35 5.22 -8.06
N VAL A 13 -2.11 5.72 -8.18
CA VAL A 13 -0.95 5.18 -7.43
C VAL A 13 -1.21 5.26 -5.93
N GLY A 14 -1.68 6.40 -5.45
CA GLY A 14 -1.99 6.60 -4.03
C GLY A 14 -3.03 5.61 -3.50
N LEU A 15 -4.11 5.40 -4.25
CA LEU A 15 -5.17 4.44 -3.88
C LEU A 15 -4.68 2.98 -3.92
N VAL A 16 -3.87 2.61 -4.90
CA VAL A 16 -3.28 1.26 -5.00
C VAL A 16 -2.37 0.98 -3.81
N LEU A 17 -1.50 1.91 -3.45
CA LEU A 17 -0.61 1.75 -2.29
C LEU A 17 -1.39 1.61 -0.98
N ILE A 18 -2.46 2.39 -0.81
CA ILE A 18 -3.34 2.24 0.36
C ILE A 18 -4.03 0.88 0.36
N ALA A 19 -4.55 0.42 -0.78
CA ALA A 19 -5.20 -0.88 -0.87
C ALA A 19 -4.24 -2.04 -0.56
N VAL A 20 -3.02 -2.00 -1.10
CA VAL A 20 -1.98 -3.01 -0.82
C VAL A 20 -1.53 -2.94 0.64
N GLY A 21 -1.35 -1.74 1.19
CA GLY A 21 -0.98 -1.57 2.59
C GLY A 21 -2.07 -2.07 3.54
N ALA A 22 -3.34 -1.75 3.27
CA ALA A 22 -4.48 -2.25 4.05
C ALA A 22 -4.61 -3.77 3.95
N TYR A 23 -4.40 -4.35 2.77
CA TYR A 23 -4.37 -5.80 2.57
C TYR A 23 -3.28 -6.47 3.41
N ALA A 24 -2.07 -5.91 3.43
CA ALA A 24 -0.97 -6.41 4.25
C ALA A 24 -1.27 -6.32 5.76
N LEU A 25 -1.93 -5.23 6.21
CA LEU A 25 -2.31 -5.06 7.61
C LEU A 25 -3.44 -6.01 8.04
N LEU A 26 -4.47 -6.19 7.21
CA LEU A 26 -5.62 -7.06 7.53
C LEU A 26 -5.28 -8.55 7.40
N GLY A 27 -4.40 -8.90 6.45
CA GLY A 27 -3.96 -10.28 6.26
C GLY A 27 -2.99 -10.78 7.33
N GLN A 28 -2.27 -9.89 8.02
CA GLN A 28 -1.23 -10.17 9.03
C GLN A 28 -0.13 -11.18 8.60
N GLN A 29 -0.14 -11.60 7.35
CA GLN A 29 0.79 -12.52 6.72
C GLN A 29 0.96 -12.08 5.26
N VAL A 30 2.16 -11.65 4.88
CA VAL A 30 2.47 -11.33 3.48
C VAL A 30 3.06 -12.57 2.85
N HIS A 31 2.23 -13.34 2.13
CA HIS A 31 2.65 -14.55 1.43
C HIS A 31 3.12 -14.19 0.02
N PHE A 32 4.42 -14.33 -0.22
CA PHE A 32 5.04 -14.16 -1.55
C PHE A 32 5.20 -15.50 -2.30
N SER A 33 4.49 -16.55 -1.90
CA SER A 33 4.58 -17.89 -2.52
C SER A 33 3.32 -18.22 -3.34
N PRO A 34 3.43 -18.47 -4.66
CA PRO A 34 2.25 -18.71 -5.50
C PRO A 34 1.66 -20.13 -5.41
N ILE A 35 2.34 -21.12 -4.79
CA ILE A 35 1.99 -22.56 -5.02
C ILE A 35 1.88 -23.40 -3.73
N ALA A 36 2.32 -22.92 -2.57
CA ALA A 36 2.04 -23.57 -1.29
C ALA A 36 2.29 -22.57 -0.17
N PRO A 37 1.29 -22.30 0.71
CA PRO A 37 1.55 -21.64 1.98
C PRO A 37 2.43 -22.61 2.78
N ARG A 38 3.75 -22.45 2.70
CA ARG A 38 4.64 -23.04 3.69
C ARG A 38 4.41 -22.24 4.97
N GLU A 39 4.21 -22.92 6.09
CA GLU A 39 3.97 -22.32 7.41
C GLU A 39 5.08 -21.30 7.78
N ASP A 40 6.22 -21.36 7.10
CA ASP A 40 7.43 -20.57 7.34
C ASP A 40 7.77 -19.57 6.20
N GLY A 41 6.95 -19.52 5.13
CA GLY A 41 7.28 -18.82 3.88
C GLY A 41 6.78 -17.37 3.76
N GLY A 42 6.03 -16.88 4.75
CA GLY A 42 5.47 -15.53 4.77
C GLY A 42 6.20 -14.61 5.75
N PHE A 43 6.30 -13.32 5.42
CA PHE A 43 6.63 -12.31 6.42
C PHE A 43 5.41 -12.15 7.35
N GLY A 44 5.48 -12.73 8.54
CA GLY A 44 4.40 -12.69 9.54
C GLY A 44 4.56 -11.56 10.57
N GLY A 45 3.43 -11.02 11.04
CA GLY A 45 3.35 -10.17 12.22
C GLY A 45 4.01 -8.78 12.07
N TRP A 46 5.22 -8.62 12.59
CA TRP A 46 5.90 -7.33 12.67
C TRP A 46 6.27 -6.76 11.30
N PHE A 47 6.91 -7.57 10.44
CA PHE A 47 7.33 -7.11 9.12
C PHE A 47 6.15 -6.81 8.20
N ALA A 48 5.09 -7.63 8.24
CA ALA A 48 3.84 -7.37 7.53
C ALA A 48 3.24 -6.02 7.93
N THR A 49 3.25 -5.73 9.23
CA THR A 49 2.73 -4.47 9.78
C THR A 49 3.56 -3.28 9.31
N VAL A 50 4.89 -3.36 9.38
CA VAL A 50 5.78 -2.29 8.91
C VAL A 50 5.59 -2.02 7.42
N VAL A 51 5.56 -3.06 6.59
CA VAL A 51 5.34 -2.93 5.14
C VAL A 51 3.98 -2.30 4.85
N GLY A 52 2.92 -2.75 5.55
CA GLY A 52 1.58 -2.20 5.41
C GLY A 52 1.50 -0.71 5.76
N VAL A 53 2.11 -0.31 6.87
CA VAL A 53 2.14 1.10 7.31
C VAL A 53 2.90 1.97 6.31
N VAL A 54 4.07 1.54 5.84
CA VAL A 54 4.87 2.31 4.86
C VAL A 54 4.10 2.49 3.55
N MET A 55 3.42 1.44 3.08
CA MET A 55 2.57 1.50 1.88
C MET A 55 1.42 2.50 2.04
N ILE A 56 0.72 2.50 3.18
CA ILE A 56 -0.35 3.47 3.45
C ILE A 56 0.20 4.90 3.49
N LEU A 57 1.31 5.12 4.19
CA LEU A 57 1.94 6.46 4.28
C LEU A 57 2.38 6.96 2.91
N GLY A 58 2.98 6.09 2.08
CA GLY A 58 3.32 6.40 0.70
C GLY A 58 2.09 6.75 -0.13
N GLY A 59 1.01 5.97 -0.02
CA GLY A 59 -0.23 6.26 -0.75
C GLY A 59 -0.88 7.58 -0.34
N LEU A 60 -0.89 7.90 0.96
CA LEU A 60 -1.35 9.19 1.47
C LEU A 60 -0.47 10.35 0.97
N TYR A 61 0.85 10.15 0.87
CA TYR A 61 1.75 11.12 0.28
C TYR A 61 1.41 11.40 -1.18
N PHE A 62 1.23 10.36 -2.01
CA PHE A 62 0.86 10.53 -3.41
C PHE A 62 -0.52 11.18 -3.61
N LEU A 63 -1.50 10.89 -2.75
CA LEU A 63 -2.80 11.59 -2.74
C LEU A 63 -2.70 13.05 -2.29
N ARG A 64 -1.70 13.39 -1.49
CA ARG A 64 -1.41 14.78 -1.13
C ARG A 64 -0.71 15.50 -2.28
N GLU A 65 0.23 14.82 -2.93
CA GLU A 65 1.01 15.36 -4.05
C GLU A 65 0.16 15.53 -5.30
N SER A 66 -0.84 14.67 -5.54
CA SER A 66 -1.76 14.80 -6.67
C SER A 66 -2.59 16.09 -6.66
N ARG A 67 -2.68 16.76 -5.50
CA ARG A 67 -3.39 18.03 -5.28
C ARG A 67 -2.45 19.24 -5.30
N LYS A 68 -1.13 19.02 -5.36
CA LYS A 68 -0.13 20.09 -5.44
C LYS A 68 0.12 20.55 -6.85
#